data_AF-A0A212ADK0-F1
#
_entry.id   AF-A0A212ADK0-F1
#
_cell.length_a   1.000
_cell.length_b   1.000
_cell.length_c   1.000
_cell.angle_alpha   90.00
_cell.angle_beta   90.00
_cell.angle_gamma   90.00
#
_symmetry.space_group_name_H-M   'P 1'
#
loop_
_entity.id
_entity.type
_entity.pdbx_description
1 polymer ?
#
loop_
_entity_poly.entity_id
_entity_poly.type
_entity_poly.pdbx_seq_one_letter_code
_entity_poly.pdbx_strand_id
1 'polypeptide(L)'
;MTAQIPPFPTGQPSFVPEQVSFDRMELGTILSLYGRMVAAGEWRDYGLSFLREVAVFSVFRRTAEHPLYRIEKRPRLRGRQGMYAVIGMDGQILKRGHDLRQVLQVLERKLIRAVE
;
A
#
# COMPACT_ATOMS: atom_id res chain seq x y z
N MET A 1 27.88 53.47 5.01
CA MET A 1 27.87 52.11 5.59
C MET A 1 26.83 51.30 4.82
N THR A 2 27.24 50.52 3.83
CA THR A 2 26.36 49.70 2.99
C THR A 2 26.21 48.31 3.62
N ALA A 3 25.02 48.00 4.13
CA ALA A 3 24.73 46.69 4.70
C ALA A 3 24.51 45.66 3.57
N GLN A 4 25.36 44.65 3.52
CA GLN A 4 25.30 43.54 2.57
C GLN A 4 24.42 42.43 3.16
N ILE A 5 23.29 42.15 2.50
CA ILE A 5 22.33 41.11 2.90
C ILE A 5 22.84 39.76 2.36
N PRO A 6 23.02 38.72 3.20
CA PRO A 6 23.48 37.41 2.73
C PRO A 6 22.40 36.71 1.89
N PRO A 7 22.79 35.91 0.88
CA PRO A 7 21.84 35.14 0.07
C PRO A 7 21.20 34.03 0.91
N PHE A 8 19.86 33.98 0.93
CA PHE A 8 19.11 32.90 1.56
C PHE A 8 19.36 31.57 0.82
N PRO A 9 19.54 30.45 1.54
CA PRO A 9 19.75 29.15 0.90
C PRO A 9 18.46 28.69 0.22
N THR A 10 18.51 28.54 -1.10
CA THR A 10 17.49 27.92 -1.96
C THR A 10 17.49 26.39 -1.79
N GLY A 11 17.27 25.91 -0.56
CA GLY A 11 16.98 24.51 -0.32
C GLY A 11 15.49 24.27 -0.53
N GLN A 12 15.09 23.73 -1.68
CA GLN A 12 13.73 23.23 -1.85
C GLN A 12 13.48 22.17 -0.76
N PRO A 13 12.46 22.34 0.12
CA PRO A 13 12.11 21.26 1.02
C PRO A 13 11.67 20.09 0.14
N SER A 14 12.44 19.01 0.20
CA SER A 14 11.93 17.72 -0.24
C SER A 14 10.77 17.42 0.69
N PHE A 15 9.54 17.68 0.23
CA PHE A 15 8.32 17.33 0.93
C PHE A 15 8.26 15.81 1.02
N VAL A 16 8.97 15.24 2.00
CA VAL A 16 8.68 13.88 2.45
C VAL A 16 7.33 14.02 3.15
N PRO A 17 6.24 13.47 2.59
CA PRO A 17 4.95 13.58 3.25
C PRO A 17 5.08 13.02 4.66
N GLU A 18 4.54 13.75 5.64
CA GLU A 18 4.60 13.39 7.06
C GLU A 18 4.04 11.99 7.32
N GLN A 19 3.16 11.54 6.41
CA GLN A 19 2.53 10.25 6.42
C GLN A 19 2.41 9.69 4.98
N VAL A 20 2.73 8.42 4.80
CA VAL A 20 2.53 7.73 3.52
C VAL A 20 1.08 7.27 3.44
N SER A 21 0.42 7.61 2.34
CA SER A 21 -0.98 7.25 2.07
C SER A 21 -1.16 6.67 0.67
N PHE A 22 -2.31 6.00 0.48
CA PHE A 22 -2.78 5.63 -0.84
C PHE A 22 -3.49 6.82 -1.49
N ASP A 23 -3.22 7.09 -2.76
CA ASP A 23 -4.00 8.04 -3.54
C ASP A 23 -5.38 7.46 -3.92
N ARG A 24 -6.23 8.31 -4.51
CA ARG A 24 -7.61 7.92 -4.87
C ARG A 24 -7.67 6.75 -5.86
N MET A 25 -6.76 6.69 -6.83
CA MET A 25 -6.74 5.63 -7.86
C MET A 25 -6.22 4.32 -7.28
N GLU A 26 -5.18 4.41 -6.45
CA GLU A 26 -4.64 3.29 -5.70
C GLU A 26 -5.71 2.69 -4.78
N LEU A 27 -6.38 3.53 -3.97
CA LEU A 27 -7.43 3.09 -3.07
C LEU A 27 -8.63 2.53 -3.83
N GLY A 28 -9.06 3.15 -4.93
CA GLY A 28 -10.12 2.65 -5.79
C GLY A 28 -9.82 1.26 -6.35
N THR A 29 -8.56 1.00 -6.73
CA THR A 29 -8.11 -0.31 -7.22
C THR A 29 -8.16 -1.37 -6.11
N ILE A 30 -7.66 -1.03 -4.91
CA ILE A 30 -7.68 -1.94 -3.75
C ILE A 30 -9.11 -2.25 -3.32
N LEU A 31 -9.97 -1.23 -3.22
CA LEU A 31 -11.37 -1.39 -2.81
C LEU A 31 -12.20 -2.16 -3.85
N SER A 32 -11.88 -2.02 -5.13
CA SER A 32 -12.52 -2.81 -6.19
C SER A 32 -12.19 -4.30 -6.09
N LEU A 33 -10.94 -4.65 -5.75
CA LEU A 33 -10.57 -6.02 -5.41
C LEU A 33 -11.29 -6.49 -4.15
N TYR A 34 -11.28 -5.67 -3.09
CA TYR A 34 -11.95 -5.96 -1.84
C TYR A 34 -13.42 -6.30 -2.04
N GLY A 35 -14.17 -5.48 -2.80
CA GLY A 35 -15.58 -5.73 -3.09
C GLY A 35 -15.83 -7.09 -3.76
N ARG A 36 -14.98 -7.51 -4.71
CA ARG A 36 -15.09 -8.84 -5.33
C ARG A 36 -14.84 -9.97 -4.33
N MET A 37 -13.86 -9.81 -3.45
CA MET A 37 -13.54 -10.81 -2.43
C MET A 37 -14.61 -10.90 -1.33
N VAL A 38 -15.24 -9.78 -0.98
CA VAL A 38 -16.41 -9.76 -0.08
C VAL A 38 -17.60 -10.46 -0.74
N ALA A 39 -17.86 -10.19 -2.03
CA ALA A 39 -18.93 -10.86 -2.78
C ALA A 39 -18.72 -12.38 -2.87
N ALA A 40 -17.47 -12.83 -2.93
CA ALA A 40 -17.10 -14.24 -2.86
C ALA A 40 -17.14 -14.84 -1.45
N GLY A 41 -17.39 -14.05 -0.40
CA GLY A 41 -17.41 -14.50 0.99
C GLY A 41 -16.03 -14.74 1.62
N GLU A 42 -14.96 -14.39 0.91
CA GLU A 42 -13.58 -14.61 1.34
C GLU A 42 -13.12 -13.55 2.36
N TRP A 43 -13.48 -12.29 2.14
CA TRP A 43 -13.07 -11.17 2.99
C TRP A 43 -14.27 -10.57 3.71
N ARG A 44 -14.05 -10.06 4.92
CA ARG A 44 -15.13 -9.49 5.76
C ARG A 44 -14.83 -8.12 6.33
N ASP A 45 -13.56 -7.83 6.60
CA ASP A 45 -13.16 -6.56 7.19
C ASP A 45 -11.82 -6.09 6.63
N TYR A 46 -11.53 -4.81 6.77
CA TYR A 46 -10.25 -4.22 6.40
C TYR A 46 -9.82 -3.11 7.38
N GLY A 47 -8.51 -2.94 7.49
CA GLY A 47 -7.88 -1.88 8.28
C GLY A 47 -6.97 -1.02 7.42
N LEU A 48 -7.07 0.29 7.57
CA LEU A 48 -6.15 1.25 6.96
C LEU A 48 -5.19 1.77 8.02
N SER A 49 -3.88 1.71 7.73
CA SER A 49 -2.86 2.29 8.58
C SER A 49 -1.92 3.12 7.75
N PHE A 50 -1.82 4.40 8.09
CA PHE A 50 -0.95 5.35 7.41
C PHE A 50 0.17 5.70 8.37
N LEU A 51 1.37 5.18 8.10
CA LEU A 51 2.56 5.40 8.91
C LEU A 51 3.51 6.32 8.14
N ARG A 52 4.53 6.84 8.84
CA ARG A 52 5.53 7.74 8.26
C ARG A 52 6.25 7.17 7.04
N GLU A 53 6.45 5.85 6.99
CA GLU A 53 7.21 5.21 5.90
C GLU A 53 6.38 4.29 5.01
N VAL A 54 5.18 3.91 5.46
CA VAL A 54 4.37 2.89 4.81
C VAL A 54 2.88 3.16 4.99
N ALA A 55 2.12 3.04 3.91
CA ALA A 55 0.67 2.87 3.97
C ALA A 55 0.36 1.38 3.91
N VAL A 56 -0.54 0.90 4.77
CA VAL A 56 -0.94 -0.50 4.86
C VAL A 56 -2.45 -0.60 4.73
N PHE A 57 -2.91 -1.43 3.80
CA PHE A 57 -4.28 -1.92 3.73
C PHE A 57 -4.26 -3.38 4.20
N SER A 58 -4.80 -3.63 5.39
CA SER A 58 -4.89 -4.97 5.99
C SER A 58 -6.25 -5.56 5.72
N VAL A 59 -6.30 -6.85 5.37
CA VAL A 59 -7.53 -7.57 5.05
C VAL A 59 -7.75 -8.70 6.06
N PHE A 60 -8.99 -8.88 6.52
CA PHE A 60 -9.35 -9.89 7.50
C PHE A 60 -10.46 -10.82 6.98
N ARG A 61 -10.34 -12.12 7.31
CA ARG A 61 -11.37 -13.13 7.04
C ARG A 61 -12.48 -13.10 8.09
N ARG A 62 -12.11 -12.87 9.35
CA ARG A 62 -12.97 -12.86 10.53
C ARG A 62 -12.48 -11.80 11.51
N THR A 63 -13.40 -11.25 12.29
CA THR A 63 -13.09 -10.32 13.38
C THR A 63 -12.25 -11.06 14.44
N ALA A 64 -11.11 -10.49 14.84
CA ALA A 64 -10.12 -11.00 15.81
C ALA A 64 -9.03 -11.98 15.32
N GLU A 65 -8.82 -12.12 14.02
CA GLU A 65 -7.67 -12.88 13.47
C GLU A 65 -6.54 -11.98 12.96
N HIS A 66 -5.34 -12.52 12.79
CA HIS A 66 -4.24 -11.86 12.08
C HIS A 66 -4.66 -11.53 10.64
N PRO A 67 -4.21 -10.39 10.07
CA PRO A 67 -4.58 -10.03 8.71
C PRO A 67 -4.13 -11.11 7.72
N LEU A 68 -5.06 -11.59 6.89
CA LEU A 68 -4.80 -12.57 5.83
C LEU A 68 -3.74 -12.04 4.87
N TYR A 69 -3.94 -10.78 4.47
CA TYR A 69 -3.09 -10.09 3.53
C TYR A 69 -2.90 -8.64 3.97
N ARG A 70 -1.72 -8.11 3.68
CA ARG A 70 -1.40 -6.69 3.81
C ARG A 70 -0.89 -6.17 2.48
N ILE A 71 -1.55 -5.16 1.95
CA ILE A 71 -1.08 -4.41 0.79
C ILE A 71 -0.33 -3.20 1.32
N GLU A 72 0.97 -3.13 1.04
CA GLU A 72 1.82 -2.04 1.51
C GLU A 72 2.25 -1.14 0.37
N LYS A 73 2.34 0.17 0.65
CA LYS A 73 3.00 1.17 -0.20
C LYS A 73 4.16 1.80 0.56
N ARG A 74 5.38 1.67 0.03
CA ARG A 74 6.64 2.22 0.56
C ARG A 74 7.33 3.09 -0.51
N PRO A 75 7.08 4.41 -0.56
CA PRO A 75 7.64 5.30 -1.60
C PRO A 75 9.17 5.26 -1.69
N ARG A 76 9.87 5.03 -0.57
CA ARG A 76 11.34 4.90 -0.53
C ARG A 76 11.88 3.76 -1.42
N LEU A 77 11.04 2.78 -1.76
CA LEU A 77 11.41 1.64 -2.61
C LEU A 77 11.02 1.84 -4.08
N ARG A 78 10.43 2.98 -4.46
CA ARG A 78 9.96 3.26 -5.82
C ARG A 78 11.04 3.08 -6.88
N GLY A 79 12.27 3.52 -6.62
CA GLY A 79 13.41 3.39 -7.55
C GLY A 79 14.25 2.12 -7.36
N ARG A 80 13.81 1.19 -6.50
CA ARG A 80 14.54 -0.05 -6.21
C ARG A 80 13.74 -1.26 -6.69
N GLN A 81 13.21 -2.03 -5.75
CA GLN A 81 12.44 -3.26 -5.95
C GLN A 81 10.95 -3.02 -6.24
N GLY A 82 10.48 -1.77 -6.18
CA GLY A 82 9.08 -1.41 -6.34
C GLY A 82 8.43 -0.96 -5.03
N MET A 83 7.54 0.03 -5.14
CA MET A 83 6.92 0.65 -3.96
C MET A 83 5.74 -0.12 -3.39
N TYR A 84 5.15 -1.06 -4.14
CA TYR A 84 4.01 -1.84 -3.66
C TYR A 84 4.39 -3.27 -3.32
N ALA A 85 3.77 -3.82 -2.28
CA ALA A 85 3.92 -5.22 -1.92
C ALA A 85 2.60 -5.80 -1.40
N VAL A 86 2.39 -7.08 -1.66
CA VAL A 86 1.38 -7.90 -0.99
C VAL A 86 2.11 -8.88 -0.08
N ILE A 87 1.72 -8.88 1.19
CA ILE A 87 2.31 -9.68 2.25
C ILE A 87 1.23 -10.63 2.78
N GLY A 88 1.57 -11.90 2.99
CA GLY A 88 0.69 -12.90 3.61
C GLY A 88 0.72 -12.90 5.14
N MET A 89 -0.01 -13.84 5.74
CA MET A 89 -0.18 -13.98 7.19
C MET A 89 1.15 -14.03 7.95
N ASP A 90 2.11 -14.84 7.47
CA ASP A 90 3.41 -15.05 8.14
C ASP A 90 4.46 -13.97 7.81
N GLY A 91 4.04 -12.85 7.22
CA GLY A 91 4.98 -11.81 6.78
C GLY A 91 5.71 -12.13 5.47
N GLN A 92 5.42 -13.27 4.83
CA GLN A 92 5.96 -13.60 3.52
C GLN A 92 5.51 -12.58 2.45
N ILE A 93 6.44 -12.09 1.62
CA ILE A 93 6.10 -11.24 0.48
C ILE A 93 5.61 -12.13 -0.66
N LEU A 94 4.31 -12.06 -0.97
CA LEU A 94 3.70 -12.81 -2.08
C LEU A 94 4.04 -12.20 -3.43
N LYS A 95 4.07 -10.86 -3.49
CA LYS A 95 4.44 -10.11 -4.70
C LYS A 95 4.92 -8.72 -4.31
N ARG A 96 5.89 -8.19 -5.07
CA ARG A 96 6.38 -6.82 -4.98
C ARG A 96 6.62 -6.26 -6.39
N GLY A 97 6.40 -4.95 -6.56
CA GLY A 97 6.53 -4.31 -7.87
C GLY A 97 6.23 -2.81 -7.87
N HIS A 98 6.41 -2.20 -9.04
CA HIS A 98 6.18 -0.77 -9.27
C HIS A 98 4.74 -0.43 -9.63
N ASP A 99 3.99 -1.42 -10.13
CA ASP A 99 2.59 -1.29 -10.52
C ASP A 99 1.68 -2.01 -9.51
N LEU A 100 0.70 -1.28 -8.98
CA LEU A 100 -0.20 -1.80 -7.95
C LEU A 100 -1.09 -2.92 -8.52
N ARG A 101 -1.64 -2.75 -9.71
CA ARG A 101 -2.57 -3.71 -10.32
C ARG A 101 -1.88 -5.06 -10.54
N GLN A 102 -0.67 -5.07 -11.09
CA GLN A 102 0.14 -6.28 -11.26
C GLN A 102 0.48 -6.95 -9.93
N VAL A 103 0.76 -6.17 -8.88
CA VAL A 103 1.03 -6.69 -7.55
C VAL A 103 -0.22 -7.37 -6.96
N LEU A 104 -1.41 -6.80 -7.17
CA LEU A 104 -2.68 -7.34 -6.67
C LEU A 104 -3.16 -8.60 -7.40
N GLN A 105 -2.70 -8.89 -8.62
CA GLN A 105 -3.08 -10.11 -9.36
C GLN A 105 -2.78 -11.42 -8.61
N VAL A 106 -1.81 -11.41 -7.68
CA VAL A 106 -1.50 -12.60 -6.85
C VAL A 106 -2.69 -13.01 -5.96
N LEU A 107 -3.51 -12.04 -5.56
CA LEU A 107 -4.71 -12.26 -4.75
C LEU A 107 -5.89 -12.69 -5.64
N GLU A 108 -6.02 -12.08 -6.83
CA GLU A 108 -7.07 -12.44 -7.80
C GLU A 108 -6.94 -13.89 -8.30
N ARG A 109 -5.72 -14.39 -8.52
CA ARG A 109 -5.50 -15.79 -8.91
C ARG A 109 -5.92 -16.78 -7.82
N LYS A 110 -5.85 -16.38 -6.55
CA LYS A 110 -6.33 -17.22 -5.44
C LYS A 110 -7.85 -17.30 -5.40
N LEU A 111 -8.55 -16.22 -5.79
CA LEU A 111 -10.00 -16.23 -5.94
C LEU A 111 -10.45 -17.28 -6.97
N ILE A 112 -9.77 -17.36 -8.11
CA ILE A 112 -10.10 -18.33 -9.17
C ILE A 112 -10.00 -19.78 -8.64
N ARG A 113 -8.98 -20.08 -7.83
CA ARG A 113 -8.79 -21.43 -7.24
C ARG A 113 -9.75 -21.77 -6.10
N ALA A 114 -10.39 -20.79 -5.47
CA ALA A 114 -11.29 -21.03 -4.34
C ALA A 114 -12.72 -21.38 -4.79
N VAL A 115 -13.03 -21.22 -6.08
CA VAL A 115 -14.37 -21.40 -6.66
C VAL A 115 -14.48 -22.73 -7.44
N GLU A 116 -13.50 -23.64 -7.30
CA GLU A 116 -13.52 -25.01 -7.86
C GLU A 116 -13.83 -26.08 -6.81
#